data_AF-A0A1B9DAY3-F1
#
_entry.id   AF-A0A1B9DAY3-F1
#
_cell.length_a   1.000
_cell.length_b   1.000
_cell.length_c   1.000
_cell.angle_alpha   90.00
_cell.angle_beta   90.00
_cell.angle_gamma   90.00
#
_symmetry.space_group_name_H-M   'P 1'
#
loop_
_entity.id
_entity.type
_entity.pdbx_description
1 polymer ?
#
loop_
_entity_poly.entity_id
_entity_poly.type
_entity_poly.pdbx_seq_one_letter_code
_entity_poly.pdbx_strand_id
1 'polypeptide(L)'
;MAMAAALLGAGVLAAPPSSAGPTVCDYPACTPGIMPHQVLGAPCENTTYYAFGVDDSIVPPASQPGRLMFCGSPRRYQPRWFRSPPMAGVKELNANCQNYQNYVAQAPDGLFLVCFAHDGVLTWVRADT
;
A
#
# COMPACT_ATOMS: atom_id res chain seq x y z
N MET A 1 -33.99 -50.02 -29.57
CA MET A 1 -33.02 -49.80 -28.47
C MET A 1 -32.71 -48.31 -28.38
N ALA A 2 -32.81 -47.77 -27.16
CA ALA A 2 -32.17 -46.59 -26.58
C ALA A 2 -32.33 -45.18 -27.22
N MET A 3 -33.10 -44.36 -26.49
CA MET A 3 -33.01 -42.89 -26.44
C MET A 3 -31.67 -42.43 -25.84
N ALA A 4 -31.12 -41.30 -26.30
CA ALA A 4 -30.21 -40.50 -25.50
C ALA A 4 -30.21 -39.04 -25.97
N ALA A 5 -30.99 -38.21 -25.28
CA ALA A 5 -30.81 -36.77 -25.24
C ALA A 5 -29.64 -36.45 -24.29
N ALA A 6 -28.73 -35.55 -24.67
CA ALA A 6 -27.66 -35.08 -23.80
C ALA A 6 -27.48 -33.55 -23.91
N LEU A 7 -28.30 -32.88 -23.10
CA LEU A 7 -28.09 -31.67 -22.28
C LEU A 7 -26.93 -30.71 -22.62
N LEU A 8 -27.32 -29.46 -22.84
CA LEU A 8 -26.53 -28.23 -22.86
C LEU A 8 -25.84 -27.98 -21.51
N GLY A 9 -24.50 -27.93 -21.50
CA GLY A 9 -23.73 -27.50 -20.33
C GLY A 9 -23.42 -26.01 -20.37
N ALA A 10 -24.23 -25.19 -19.69
CA ALA A 10 -23.89 -23.81 -19.37
C ALA A 10 -23.03 -23.80 -18.10
N GLY A 11 -21.71 -23.69 -18.26
CA GLY A 11 -20.79 -23.51 -17.14
C GLY A 11 -20.93 -22.10 -16.56
N VAL A 12 -21.55 -21.99 -15.38
CA VAL A 12 -21.61 -20.74 -14.63
C VAL A 12 -20.24 -20.52 -13.98
N LEU A 13 -19.39 -19.69 -14.58
CA LEU A 13 -18.15 -19.23 -13.94
C LEU A 13 -18.55 -18.31 -12.78
N ALA A 14 -18.51 -18.83 -11.56
CA ALA A 14 -18.69 -18.02 -10.36
C ALA A 14 -17.55 -16.99 -10.31
N ALA A 15 -17.90 -15.70 -10.31
CA ALA A 15 -16.93 -14.63 -10.11
C ALA A 15 -16.29 -14.79 -8.72
N PRO A 16 -14.97 -14.53 -8.58
CA PRO A 16 -14.32 -14.59 -7.28
C PRO A 16 -14.98 -13.60 -6.32
N PRO A 17 -15.17 -13.96 -5.04
CA PRO A 17 -15.75 -13.05 -4.06
C PRO A 17 -14.84 -11.84 -3.88
N SER A 18 -15.35 -10.64 -4.15
CA SER A 18 -14.71 -9.39 -3.75
C SER A 18 -14.91 -9.18 -2.25
N SER A 19 -13.87 -9.42 -1.45
CA SER A 19 -13.88 -9.00 -0.05
C SER A 19 -13.68 -7.48 -0.01
N ALA A 20 -14.71 -6.73 0.38
CA ALA A 20 -14.53 -5.33 0.73
C ALA A 20 -13.62 -5.28 1.95
N GLY A 21 -12.44 -4.68 1.79
CA GLY A 21 -11.55 -4.38 2.91
C GLY A 21 -12.26 -3.52 3.96
N PRO A 22 -11.64 -3.31 5.13
CA PRO A 22 -12.21 -2.45 6.17
C PRO A 22 -12.57 -1.07 5.58
N THR A 23 -13.72 -0.53 5.97
CA THR A 23 -14.21 0.78 5.49
C THR A 23 -13.24 1.92 5.80
N VAL A 24 -12.40 1.73 6.81
CA VAL A 24 -11.27 2.60 7.14
C VAL A 24 -10.01 1.74 7.18
N CYS A 25 -9.01 2.11 6.37
CA CYS A 25 -7.72 1.45 6.38
C CYS A 25 -6.70 2.33 7.12
N ASP A 26 -6.34 1.92 8.34
CA ASP A 26 -5.44 2.67 9.23
C ASP A 26 -4.07 2.00 9.44
N TYR A 27 -3.77 0.91 8.72
CA TYR A 27 -2.56 0.12 8.91
C TYR A 27 -2.02 -0.45 7.58
N PRO A 28 -0.73 -0.84 7.51
CA PRO A 28 -0.11 -1.28 6.25
C PRO A 28 -0.82 -2.46 5.59
N ALA A 29 -1.23 -3.46 6.36
CA ALA A 29 -1.78 -4.71 5.81
C ALA A 29 -3.11 -4.55 5.06
N CYS A 30 -3.87 -3.47 5.28
CA CYS A 30 -5.07 -3.17 4.49
C CYS A 30 -4.80 -2.21 3.33
N THR A 31 -3.59 -1.65 3.22
CA THR A 31 -3.28 -0.64 2.21
C THR A 31 -3.13 -1.33 0.86
N PRO A 32 -3.83 -0.87 -0.19
CA PRO A 32 -3.72 -1.48 -1.51
C PRO A 32 -2.35 -1.19 -2.13
N GLY A 33 -1.81 -2.16 -2.87
CA GLY A 33 -0.59 -1.97 -3.65
C GLY A 33 0.71 -2.01 -2.86
N ILE A 34 0.71 -2.47 -1.60
CA ILE A 34 1.94 -2.78 -0.87
C ILE A 34 2.66 -3.93 -1.58
N MET A 35 3.82 -3.63 -2.18
CA MET A 35 4.62 -4.63 -2.89
C MET A 35 5.26 -5.62 -1.91
N PRO A 36 5.03 -6.94 -2.06
CA PRO A 36 5.70 -7.93 -1.23
C PRO A 36 7.13 -8.18 -1.70
N HIS A 37 7.94 -8.86 -0.87
CA HIS A 37 9.26 -9.39 -1.26
C HIS A 37 10.27 -8.34 -1.72
N GLN A 38 10.19 -7.13 -1.17
CA GLN A 38 11.13 -6.07 -1.51
C GLN A 38 12.44 -6.22 -0.73
N VAL A 39 13.56 -5.86 -1.34
CA VAL A 39 14.88 -5.96 -0.72
C VAL A 39 15.41 -4.57 -0.40
N LEU A 40 15.86 -4.37 0.84
CA LEU A 40 16.40 -3.08 1.26
C LEU A 40 17.58 -2.66 0.37
N GLY A 41 17.49 -1.46 -0.20
CA GLY A 41 18.47 -0.95 -1.14
C GLY A 41 18.41 -1.56 -2.54
N ALA A 42 17.48 -2.46 -2.88
CA ALA A 42 17.28 -2.79 -4.29
C ALA A 42 16.75 -1.58 -5.07
N PRO A 43 17.04 -1.46 -6.38
CA PRO A 43 16.48 -0.41 -7.22
C PRO A 43 14.95 -0.54 -7.30
N CYS A 44 14.27 0.59 -7.51
CA CYS A 44 12.82 0.66 -7.69
C CYS A 44 12.45 1.75 -8.71
N GLU A 45 11.22 1.70 -9.24
CA GLU A 45 10.84 2.50 -10.42
C GLU A 45 9.94 3.70 -10.09
N ASN A 46 9.06 3.61 -9.09
CA ASN A 46 8.06 4.64 -8.79
C ASN A 46 8.21 5.16 -7.36
N THR A 47 8.56 6.43 -7.23
CA THR A 47 8.72 7.13 -5.95
C THR A 47 7.51 7.95 -5.53
N THR A 48 6.46 7.99 -6.36
CA THR A 48 5.32 8.90 -6.18
C THR A 48 4.02 8.16 -5.92
N TYR A 49 3.73 7.09 -6.67
CA TYR A 49 2.50 6.31 -6.57
C TYR A 49 2.80 4.85 -6.26
N TYR A 50 2.02 4.26 -5.36
CA TYR A 50 2.20 2.88 -4.89
C TYR A 50 3.65 2.61 -4.47
N ALA A 51 4.25 3.59 -3.79
CA ALA A 51 5.67 3.62 -3.49
C ALA A 51 6.04 2.76 -2.26
N PHE A 52 5.11 1.96 -1.73
CA PHE A 52 5.33 1.20 -0.51
C PHE A 52 5.50 -0.30 -0.78
N GLY A 53 6.27 -0.95 0.07
CA GLY A 53 6.49 -2.39 0.02
C GLY A 53 6.89 -2.95 1.38
N VAL A 54 7.01 -4.27 1.46
CA VAL A 54 7.45 -4.99 2.65
C VAL A 54 8.59 -5.93 2.27
N ASP A 55 9.53 -6.12 3.19
CA ASP A 55 10.55 -7.16 3.02
C ASP A 55 10.03 -8.55 3.40
N ASP A 56 10.88 -9.57 3.21
CA ASP A 56 10.58 -10.96 3.58
C ASP A 56 10.78 -11.26 5.07
N SER A 57 11.12 -10.25 5.87
CA SER A 57 11.35 -10.48 7.30
C SER A 57 10.05 -10.80 8.01
N ILE A 58 10.12 -11.64 9.04
CA ILE A 58 9.00 -11.87 9.94
C ILE A 58 9.26 -11.01 11.17
N VAL A 59 8.35 -10.07 11.46
CA VAL A 59 8.48 -9.19 12.64
C VAL A 59 7.70 -9.79 13.82
N PRO A 60 8.36 -10.26 14.89
CA PRO A 60 7.69 -10.67 16.13
C PRO A 60 7.05 -9.47 16.84
N PRO A 61 5.94 -9.62 17.58
CA PRO A 61 5.33 -10.87 18.07
C PRO A 61 4.16 -11.41 17.22
N ALA A 62 3.80 -10.77 16.10
CA ALA A 62 2.53 -11.02 15.40
C ALA A 62 2.66 -11.64 14.00
N SER A 63 3.84 -12.11 13.59
CA SER A 63 4.08 -12.66 12.25
C SER A 63 3.54 -11.76 11.14
N GLN A 64 3.67 -10.44 11.31
CA GLN A 64 3.18 -9.49 10.33
C GLN A 64 4.03 -9.58 9.06
N PRO A 65 3.44 -9.36 7.86
CA PRO A 65 4.21 -9.21 6.63
C PRO A 65 5.29 -8.17 6.87
N GLY A 66 6.47 -8.39 6.28
CA GLY A 66 7.73 -7.84 6.77
C GLY A 66 7.81 -6.33 6.89
N ARG A 67 8.98 -5.86 7.29
CA ARG A 67 9.17 -4.47 7.66
C ARG A 67 8.81 -3.54 6.51
N LEU A 68 7.97 -2.55 6.80
CA LEU A 68 7.54 -1.58 5.81
C LEU A 68 8.72 -0.77 5.24
N MET A 69 8.68 -0.62 3.93
CA MET A 69 9.65 0.09 3.12
C MET A 69 8.94 1.04 2.16
N PHE A 70 9.67 2.05 1.69
CA PHE A 70 9.24 2.93 0.63
C PHE A 70 10.31 3.05 -0.47
N CYS A 71 9.87 3.21 -1.70
CA CYS A 71 10.71 3.55 -2.84
C CYS A 71 10.95 5.06 -2.82
N GLY A 72 12.21 5.45 -2.67
CA GLY A 72 12.61 6.86 -2.64
C GLY A 72 13.85 7.09 -3.47
N SER A 73 14.10 8.34 -3.86
CA SER A 73 15.33 8.76 -4.52
C SER A 73 15.95 9.93 -3.76
N PRO A 74 17.14 9.76 -3.17
CA PRO A 74 17.95 10.90 -2.75
C PRO A 74 18.27 11.76 -3.98
N ARG A 75 18.30 13.10 -3.84
CA ARG A 75 18.56 14.02 -4.95
C ARG A 75 19.76 13.54 -5.80
N ARG A 76 19.52 13.31 -7.09
CA ARG A 76 20.49 12.86 -8.12
C ARG A 76 20.89 11.38 -8.12
N TYR A 77 20.24 10.52 -7.34
CA TYR A 77 20.52 9.08 -7.32
C TYR A 77 19.36 8.25 -7.89
N GLN A 78 19.68 7.07 -8.41
CA GLN A 78 18.65 6.10 -8.82
C GLN A 78 17.75 5.76 -7.61
N PRO A 79 16.42 5.64 -7.78
CA PRO A 79 15.54 5.27 -6.70
C PRO A 79 15.84 3.88 -6.14
N ARG A 80 15.70 3.72 -4.82
CA ARG A 80 15.96 2.47 -4.10
C ARG A 80 14.94 2.29 -2.97
N TRP A 81 14.87 1.08 -2.45
CA TRP A 81 14.07 0.77 -1.27
C TRP A 81 14.74 1.22 0.03
N PHE A 82 14.01 2.00 0.83
CA PHE A 82 14.42 2.47 2.15
C PHE A 82 13.45 2.01 3.22
N ARG A 83 13.90 1.98 4.47
CA ARG A 83 13.05 1.69 5.63
C ARG A 83 12.06 2.84 5.83
N SER A 84 10.77 2.51 5.88
CA SER A 84 9.71 3.50 6.02
C SER A 84 9.52 3.93 7.48
N PRO A 85 9.11 5.19 7.74
CA PRO A 85 8.41 5.55 8.96
C PRO A 85 7.12 4.73 9.14
N PRO A 86 6.50 4.75 10.32
CA PRO A 86 5.20 4.11 10.55
C PRO A 86 4.12 4.61 9.57
N MET A 87 3.25 3.71 9.14
CA MET A 87 2.21 4.02 8.15
C MET A 87 0.81 4.01 8.77
N ALA A 88 0.04 5.03 8.44
CA ALA A 88 -1.34 5.23 8.89
C ALA A 88 -2.39 4.71 7.89
N GLY A 89 -1.99 3.86 6.96
CA GLY A 89 -2.87 3.28 5.94
C GLY A 89 -3.21 4.25 4.80
N VAL A 90 -4.50 4.36 4.50
CA VAL A 90 -5.04 5.21 3.42
C VAL A 90 -5.60 6.52 3.97
N LYS A 91 -5.14 7.66 3.46
CA LYS A 91 -5.53 9.01 3.92
C LYS A 91 -5.74 9.98 2.76
N GLU A 92 -6.59 10.99 2.97
CA GLU A 92 -6.83 12.02 1.95
C GLU A 92 -5.74 13.09 1.97
N LEU A 93 -5.31 13.54 0.78
CA LEU A 93 -4.40 14.67 0.63
C LEU A 93 -5.03 15.94 1.26
N ASN A 94 -4.21 16.72 1.98
CA ASN A 94 -4.58 17.92 2.73
C ASN A 94 -5.49 17.69 3.96
N ALA A 95 -5.89 16.46 4.27
CA ALA A 95 -6.64 16.18 5.50
C ALA A 95 -5.74 16.37 6.74
N ASN A 96 -6.37 16.75 7.87
CA ASN A 96 -5.68 16.91 9.15
C ASN A 96 -5.04 15.60 9.60
N CYS A 97 -3.81 15.67 10.10
CA CYS A 97 -3.04 14.51 10.53
C CYS A 97 -2.41 14.66 11.93
N GLN A 98 -2.97 15.49 12.82
CA GLN A 98 -2.36 15.81 14.12
C GLN A 98 -1.91 14.60 14.95
N ASN A 99 -2.61 13.48 14.88
CA ASN A 99 -2.28 12.24 15.61
C ASN A 99 -1.19 11.38 14.95
N TYR A 100 -0.68 11.80 13.78
CA TYR A 100 0.16 11.02 12.88
C TYR A 100 1.43 11.78 12.49
N GLN A 101 1.92 12.70 13.34
CA GLN A 101 3.11 13.47 13.03
C GLN A 101 4.30 12.56 12.69
N ASN A 102 4.95 12.81 11.53
CA ASN A 102 6.03 11.99 10.97
C ASN A 102 5.63 10.56 10.51
N TYR A 103 4.34 10.24 10.47
CA TYR A 103 3.87 9.02 9.81
C TYR A 103 3.76 9.27 8.31
N VAL A 104 3.71 8.16 7.58
CA VAL A 104 3.41 8.12 6.16
C VAL A 104 2.03 7.55 5.92
N ALA A 105 1.45 7.83 4.76
CA ALA A 105 0.20 7.25 4.31
C ALA A 105 0.21 7.13 2.78
N GLN A 106 -0.77 6.41 2.25
CA GLN A 106 -1.06 6.39 0.83
C GLN A 106 -2.40 7.08 0.57
N ALA A 107 -2.51 7.89 -0.47
CA ALA A 107 -3.81 8.37 -0.92
C ALA A 107 -4.63 7.25 -1.58
N PRO A 108 -5.96 7.41 -1.75
CA PRO A 108 -6.78 6.41 -2.45
C PRO A 108 -6.31 6.11 -3.88
N ASP A 109 -5.67 7.08 -4.54
CA ASP A 109 -5.08 6.96 -5.88
C ASP A 109 -3.64 6.41 -5.88
N GLY A 110 -3.09 6.05 -4.71
CA GLY A 110 -1.74 5.52 -4.57
C GLY A 110 -0.68 6.57 -4.22
N LEU A 111 -1.01 7.87 -4.15
CA LEU A 111 0.00 8.91 -3.91
C LEU A 111 0.69 8.74 -2.56
N PHE A 112 2.02 8.88 -2.53
CA PHE A 112 2.80 8.85 -1.30
C PHE A 112 2.60 10.15 -0.51
N LEU A 113 2.01 10.01 0.68
CA LEU A 113 1.78 11.08 1.64
C LEU A 113 2.71 10.98 2.85
N VAL A 114 3.06 12.15 3.39
CA VAL A 114 3.71 12.31 4.69
C VAL A 114 2.90 13.31 5.52
N CYS A 115 2.72 13.02 6.80
CA CYS A 115 2.13 13.98 7.72
C CYS A 115 3.21 14.95 8.20
N PHE A 116 3.09 16.21 7.78
CA PHE A 116 4.08 17.24 8.08
C PHE A 116 3.41 18.56 8.45
N ALA A 117 4.09 19.34 9.28
CA ALA A 117 3.62 20.66 9.68
C ALA A 117 4.01 21.70 8.62
N HIS A 118 3.04 22.39 8.05
CA HIS A 118 3.25 23.56 7.21
C HIS A 118 2.20 24.63 7.53
N ASP A 119 2.57 25.91 7.45
CA ASP A 119 1.67 27.04 7.73
C ASP A 119 0.92 26.95 9.09
N GLY A 120 1.57 26.35 10.10
CA GLY A 120 1.01 26.18 11.44
C GLY A 120 -0.02 25.06 11.58
N VAL A 121 -0.27 24.27 10.54
CA VAL A 121 -1.19 23.11 10.54
C VAL A 121 -0.46 21.81 10.21
N LEU A 122 -0.95 20.71 10.77
CA LEU A 122 -0.48 19.35 10.46
C LEU A 122 -1.48 18.70 9.50
N THR A 123 -1.05 18.49 8.26
CA THR A 123 -1.87 17.86 7.22
C THR A 123 -1.05 16.86 6.40
N TRP A 124 -1.76 15.95 5.74
CA TRP A 124 -1.15 15.03 4.79
C TRP A 124 -0.73 15.79 3.53
N VAL A 125 0.57 15.79 3.24
CA VAL A 125 1.15 16.42 2.05
C VAL A 125 1.87 15.40 1.19
N ARG A 126 2.14 15.75 -0.07
CA ARG A 126 2.87 14.88 -0.97
C ARG A 126 4.31 14.72 -0.49
N ALA A 127 4.83 13.51 -0.50
CA ALA A 127 6.21 13.22 -0.08
C ALA A 127 7.26 13.43 -1.20
N ASP A 128 6.82 13.68 -2.43
CA ASP A 128 7.66 13.85 -3.62
C ASP A 128 8.00 15.32 -3.95
N THR A 129 7.52 16.28 -3.15
CA THR A 129 7.72 17.73 -3.34
C THR A 129 8.79 18.31 -2.45
#